data_AF-A0A3N5RJR3-F1
#
_entry.id   AF-A0A3N5RJR3-F1
#
_cell.length_a   1.000
_cell.length_b   1.000
_cell.length_c   1.000
_cell.angle_alpha   90.00
_cell.angle_beta   90.00
_cell.angle_gamma   90.00
#
_symmetry.space_group_name_H-M   'P 1'
#
loop_
_entity.id
_entity.type
_entity.pdbx_description
1 polymer ?
#
loop_
_entity_poly.entity_id
_entity_poly.type
_entity_poly.pdbx_seq_one_letter_code
_entity_poly.pdbx_strand_id
1 'polypeptide(L)'
;MEPEFEQILSSSLPDTEKLARAFLSILHQRHTQSQNEIELQKALGDDQALLKEQIKSETLKYSGEILAFCYYRVTGRKMKDV
;
A
#
# COMPACT_ATOMS: atom_id res chain seq x y z
N MET A 1 14.48 -2.75 6.55
CA MET A 1 13.65 -1.75 5.84
C MET A 1 14.15 -1.75 4.40
N GLU A 2 13.26 -1.75 3.40
CA GLU A 2 13.70 -1.95 2.01
C GLU A 2 14.51 -0.75 1.48
N PRO A 3 15.47 -0.96 0.55
CA PRO A 3 16.31 0.12 0.00
C PRO A 3 15.51 1.26 -0.62
N GLU A 4 14.37 0.96 -1.25
CA GLU A 4 13.48 1.97 -1.84
C GLU A 4 12.86 2.89 -0.79
N PHE A 5 12.49 2.35 0.38
CA PHE A 5 11.96 3.12 1.49
C PHE A 5 12.98 4.14 2.01
N GLU A 6 14.22 3.72 2.21
CA GLU A 6 15.32 4.60 2.65
C GLU A 6 15.68 5.66 1.59
N GLN A 7 15.58 5.30 0.30
CA GLN A 7 15.76 6.26 -0.80
C GLN A 7 14.67 7.34 -0.81
N ILE A 8 13.41 6.98 -0.53
CA ILE A 8 12.31 7.95 -0.41
C ILE A 8 12.60 8.92 0.74
N LEU A 9 12.97 8.41 1.91
CA LEU A 9 13.23 9.25 3.09
C LEU A 9 14.41 10.21 2.90
N SER A 10 15.48 9.74 2.24
CA SER A 10 16.68 10.52 1.95
C SER A 10 16.58 11.45 0.75
N SER A 11 15.48 11.41 -0.01
CA SER A 11 15.26 12.28 -1.17
C SER A 11 15.18 13.77 -0.79
N SER A 12 15.30 14.66 -1.78
CA SER A 12 15.09 16.11 -1.61
C SER A 12 13.62 16.53 -1.74
N LEU A 13 12.69 15.57 -1.78
CA LEU A 13 11.26 15.86 -1.91
C LEU A 13 10.72 16.54 -0.65
N PRO A 14 9.61 17.29 -0.75
CA PRO A 14 8.89 17.76 0.43
C PRO A 14 8.49 16.59 1.34
N ASP A 15 8.48 16.80 2.65
CA ASP A 15 8.18 15.74 3.63
C ASP A 15 6.80 15.09 3.42
N THR A 16 5.82 15.87 2.93
CA THR A 16 4.49 15.36 2.57
C THR A 16 4.54 14.35 1.42
N GLU A 17 5.44 14.54 0.46
CA GLU A 17 5.67 13.58 -0.64
C GLU A 17 6.41 12.35 -0.16
N LYS A 18 7.44 12.54 0.67
CA LYS A 18 8.18 11.43 1.26
C LYS A 18 7.24 10.51 2.03
N LEU A 19 6.37 11.09 2.86
CA LEU A 19 5.37 10.35 3.61
C LEU A 19 4.41 9.59 2.70
N ALA A 20 3.86 10.25 1.68
CA ALA A 20 2.93 9.63 0.74
C ALA A 20 3.58 8.46 -0.01
N ARG A 21 4.78 8.68 -0.58
CA ARG A 21 5.54 7.65 -1.31
C ARG A 21 5.95 6.48 -0.42
N ALA A 22 6.44 6.77 0.79
CA ALA A 22 6.83 5.76 1.76
C ALA A 22 5.63 4.88 2.15
N PHE A 23 4.47 5.49 2.39
CA PHE A 23 3.25 4.75 2.71
C PHE A 23 2.75 3.92 1.52
N LEU A 24 2.76 4.48 0.31
CA LEU A 24 2.40 3.74 -0.91
C LEU A 24 3.32 2.54 -1.16
N SER A 25 4.62 2.69 -0.98
CA SER A 25 5.59 1.60 -1.10
C SER A 25 5.26 0.45 -0.14
N ILE A 26 4.96 0.77 1.13
CA ILE A 26 4.51 -0.24 2.11
C ILE A 26 3.20 -0.89 1.66
N LEU A 27 2.19 -0.11 1.26
CA LEU A 27 0.92 -0.67 0.79
C LEU A 27 1.09 -1.60 -0.39
N HIS A 28 1.92 -1.21 -1.37
CA HIS A 28 2.21 -2.01 -2.55
C HIS A 28 2.86 -3.34 -2.17
N GLN A 29 3.87 -3.31 -1.29
CA GLN A 29 4.52 -4.52 -0.79
C GLN A 29 3.52 -5.45 -0.09
N ARG A 30 2.66 -4.90 0.78
CA ARG A 30 1.65 -5.67 1.50
C ARG A 30 0.60 -6.27 0.56
N HIS A 31 0.19 -5.51 -0.44
CA HIS A 31 -0.75 -5.98 -1.46
C HIS A 31 -0.15 -7.13 -2.27
N THR A 32 1.10 -7.00 -2.74
CA THR A 32 1.81 -8.08 -3.44
C THR A 32 1.94 -9.32 -2.57
N GLN A 33 2.28 -9.17 -1.29
CA GLN A 33 2.31 -10.28 -0.34
C GLN A 33 0.92 -10.95 -0.21
N SER A 34 -0.15 -10.16 -0.09
CA SER A 34 -1.52 -10.67 -0.02
C SER A 34 -1.96 -11.40 -1.29
N GLN A 35 -1.54 -10.95 -2.48
CA GLN A 35 -1.82 -11.64 -3.73
C GLN A 35 -1.18 -13.03 -3.79
N ASN A 36 0.11 -13.12 -3.42
CA ASN A 36 0.81 -14.41 -3.35
C ASN A 36 0.15 -15.36 -2.34
N GLU A 37 -0.26 -14.83 -1.18
CA GLU A 37 -0.92 -15.61 -0.15
C GLU A 37 -2.31 -16.09 -0.60
N ILE A 38 -3.09 -15.26 -1.30
CA ILE A 38 -4.36 -15.67 -1.92
C ILE A 38 -4.15 -16.84 -2.90
N GLU A 39 -3.11 -16.79 -3.73
CA GLU A 39 -2.78 -17.88 -4.67
C GLU A 39 -2.40 -19.16 -3.92
N LEU A 40 -1.60 -19.02 -2.85
CA LEU A 40 -1.23 -20.15 -1.99
C LEU A 40 -2.45 -20.80 -1.34
N GLN A 41 -3.33 -20.01 -0.71
CA GLN A 41 -4.51 -20.54 -0.02
C GLN A 41 -5.50 -21.19 -0.98
N LYS A 42 -5.64 -20.66 -2.21
CA LYS A 42 -6.39 -21.32 -3.29
C LYS A 42 -5.79 -22.69 -3.64
N ALA A 43 -4.47 -22.78 -3.76
CA ALA A 43 -3.79 -24.04 -4.09
C ALA A 43 -3.92 -25.09 -2.96
N LEU A 44 -3.97 -24.64 -1.70
CA LEU A 44 -4.16 -25.50 -0.53
C LEU A 44 -5.62 -25.92 -0.29
N GLY A 45 -6.59 -25.24 -0.93
CA GLY A 45 -8.01 -25.48 -0.70
C GLY A 45 -8.49 -25.01 0.68
N ASP A 46 -7.79 -24.08 1.31
CA ASP A 46 -8.20 -23.48 2.60
C ASP A 46 -9.08 -22.25 2.35
N ASP A 47 -10.38 -22.49 2.20
CA ASP A 47 -11.37 -21.44 1.93
C ASP A 47 -11.45 -20.38 3.04
N GLN A 48 -11.19 -20.76 4.30
CA GLN A 48 -11.27 -19.83 5.41
C GLN A 48 -10.07 -18.88 5.42
N ALA A 49 -8.86 -19.40 5.21
CA ALA A 49 -7.66 -18.58 5.07
C ALA A 49 -7.74 -17.69 3.82
N LEU A 50 -8.24 -18.22 2.71
CA LEU A 50 -8.48 -17.48 1.48
C LEU A 50 -9.39 -16.26 1.71
N LEU A 51 -10.55 -16.46 2.34
CA LEU A 51 -11.49 -15.36 2.62
C LEU A 51 -10.85 -14.26 3.47
N LYS A 52 -10.09 -14.64 4.51
CA LYS A 52 -9.39 -13.68 5.37
C LYS A 52 -8.39 -12.84 4.58
N GLU A 53 -7.62 -13.47 3.70
CA GLU A 53 -6.61 -12.76 2.93
C GLU A 53 -7.23 -11.86 1.85
N GLN A 54 -8.36 -12.26 1.27
CA GLN A 54 -9.16 -11.39 0.37
C GLN A 54 -9.68 -10.14 1.08
N ILE A 55 -10.24 -10.30 2.29
CA ILE A 55 -10.71 -9.16 3.10
C ILE A 55 -9.54 -8.21 3.43
N LYS A 56 -8.39 -8.77 3.80
CA LYS A 56 -7.17 -7.99 4.06
C LYS A 56 -6.73 -7.22 2.82
N SER A 57 -6.72 -7.85 1.64
CA SER A 57 -6.35 -7.20 0.38
C SER A 57 -7.26 -6.00 0.05
N GLU A 58 -8.58 -6.16 0.17
CA GLU A 58 -9.52 -5.06 -0.05
C GLU A 58 -9.37 -3.94 0.99
N THR A 59 -9.06 -4.30 2.25
CA THR A 59 -8.78 -3.31 3.30
C THR A 59 -7.52 -2.49 3.00
N LEU A 60 -6.47 -3.12 2.46
CA LEU A 60 -5.25 -2.42 2.03
C LEU A 60 -5.54 -1.45 0.89
N LYS A 61 -6.37 -1.86 -0.08
CA LYS A 61 -6.81 -0.98 -1.18
C LYS A 61 -7.57 0.24 -0.66
N TYR A 62 -8.54 0.03 0.22
CA TYR A 62 -9.29 1.13 0.84
C TYR A 62 -8.39 2.08 1.64
N SER A 63 -7.34 1.56 2.31
CA SER A 63 -6.35 2.38 3.01
C SER A 63 -5.60 3.33 2.06
N GLY A 64 -5.32 2.89 0.83
CA GLY A 64 -4.74 3.74 -0.22
C GLY A 64 -5.68 4.88 -0.65
N GLU A 65 -6.98 4.62 -0.71
CA GLU A 65 -8.00 5.64 -1.01
C GLU A 65 -8.11 6.68 0.11
N ILE A 66 -8.04 6.25 1.38
CA ILE A 66 -7.98 7.16 2.53
C ILE A 66 -6.76 8.06 2.45
N LEU A 67 -5.58 7.50 2.16
CA LEU A 67 -4.37 8.31 1.96
C LEU A 67 -4.56 9.32 0.82
N ALA A 68 -5.19 8.92 -0.30
CA ALA A 68 -5.44 9.79 -1.45
C ALA A 68 -6.30 10.97 -1.09
N PHE A 69 -7.36 10.71 -0.34
CA PHE A 69 -8.25 11.73 0.18
C PHE A 69 -7.48 12.70 1.10
N CYS A 70 -6.80 12.18 2.12
CA CYS A 70 -6.06 13.00 3.08
C CYS A 70 -4.98 13.85 2.41
N TYR A 71 -4.20 13.25 1.51
CA TYR A 71 -3.16 13.94 0.75
C TYR A 71 -3.72 15.10 -0.06
N TYR A 72 -4.83 14.88 -0.77
CA TYR A 72 -5.51 15.94 -1.52
C TYR A 72 -6.02 17.06 -0.61
N ARG A 73 -6.60 16.72 0.54
CA ARG A 73 -7.10 17.71 1.51
C ARG A 73 -6.00 18.59 2.10
N VAL A 74 -4.80 18.03 2.31
CA VAL A 74 -3.66 18.77 2.88
C VAL A 74 -2.91 19.57 1.83
N THR A 75 -2.70 19.00 0.63
CA THR A 75 -1.78 19.56 -0.37
C THR A 75 -2.47 20.24 -1.55
N GLY A 76 -3.78 20.01 -1.75
CA GLY A 76 -4.51 20.43 -2.95
C GLY A 76 -4.12 19.67 -4.24
N ARG A 77 -3.16 18.73 -4.17
CA ARG A 77 -2.66 17.96 -5.32
C ARG A 77 -3.18 16.53 -5.29
N LYS A 78 -3.37 15.91 -6.46
CA LYS A 78 -3.84 14.52 -6.51
C LYS A 78 -2.65 13.59 -6.28
N MET A 79 -2.86 12.49 -5.58
CA MET A 79 -1.77 11.55 -5.30
C MET A 79 -1.19 10.88 -6.55
N LYS A 80 -1.93 10.85 -7.67
CA LYS A 80 -1.41 10.38 -8.97
C LYS A 80 -0.24 11.23 -9.51
N ASP A 81 -0.07 12.43 -8.97
CA ASP A 81 1.00 13.37 -9.34
C ASP A 81 2.25 13.16 -8.46
N VAL A 82 2.20 12.18 -7.55
CA VAL A 82 3.25 11.79 -6.61
C VAL A 82 3.94 10.52 -7.08
#